data_AF-A0A356L1M0-F1
#
_entry.id   AF-A0A356L1M0-F1
#
_cell.length_a   1.000
_cell.length_b   1.000
_cell.length_c   1.000
_cell.angle_alpha   90.00
_cell.angle_beta   90.00
_cell.angle_gamma   90.00
#
_symmetry.space_group_name_H-M   'P 1'
#
loop_
_entity.id
_entity.type
_entity.pdbx_description
1 polymer ?
#
loop_
_entity_poly.entity_id
_entity_poly.type
_entity_poly.pdbx_seq_one_letter_code
_entity_poly.pdbx_strand_id
1 'polypeptide(L)' 'MPEQLLIETCSPTLAGMKPSNLISLPYESLEEARKDIREMNHMFVRKGLRAVLMNYRKGRVLLYLYRTEQLRQLLERS' A
#
# COMPACT_ATOMS: atom_id res chain seq x y z
N MET A 1 -11.19 -0.17 -7.57
CA MET A 1 -9.86 0.50 -7.39
C MET A 1 -9.95 2.00 -7.04
N PRO A 2 -9.69 2.40 -5.78
CA PRO A 2 -9.67 3.81 -5.33
C PRO A 2 -8.29 4.48 -5.57
N GLU A 3 -7.85 4.52 -6.83
CA GLU A 3 -6.48 4.94 -7.21
C GLU A 3 -6.15 6.38 -6.80
N GLN A 4 -7.07 7.32 -7.01
CA GLN A 4 -6.84 8.73 -6.69
C GLN A 4 -6.50 8.94 -5.21
N LEU A 5 -7.23 8.27 -4.31
CA LEU A 5 -6.98 8.35 -2.88
C LEU A 5 -5.62 7.74 -2.50
N LEU A 6 -5.20 6.69 -3.20
CA LEU A 6 -3.85 6.11 -3.03
C LEU A 6 -2.78 7.12 -3.44
N ILE A 7 -2.93 7.81 -4.57
CA ILE A 7 -1.94 8.78 -5.06
C ILE A 7 -1.84 9.98 -4.12
N GLU A 8 -2.98 10.57 -3.75
CA GLU A 8 -3.03 11.78 -2.91
C GLU A 8 -2.35 11.57 -1.55
N THR A 9 -2.52 10.40 -0.97
CA THR A 9 -2.06 10.10 0.40
C THR A 9 -0.70 9.40 0.44
N CYS A 10 -0.38 8.60 -0.57
CA CYS A 10 0.87 7.85 -0.65
C CYS A 10 1.90 8.50 -1.57
N SER A 11 1.64 9.67 -2.15
CA SER A 11 2.59 10.37 -3.03
C SER A 11 4.01 10.46 -2.44
N PRO A 12 4.24 10.73 -1.14
CA PRO A 12 5.61 10.79 -0.62
C PRO A 12 6.25 9.39 -0.55
N THR A 13 5.47 8.32 -0.34
CA THR A 13 5.99 6.94 -0.37
C THR A 13 6.27 6.50 -1.81
N LEU A 14 5.39 6.84 -2.75
CA LEU A 14 5.53 6.56 -4.18
C LEU A 14 6.73 7.30 -4.79
N ALA A 15 6.95 8.56 -4.38
CA ALA A 15 8.11 9.38 -4.74
C ALA A 15 9.40 8.99 -4.01
N GLY A 16 9.32 8.08 -3.03
CA GLY A 16 10.49 7.60 -2.30
C GLY A 16 10.99 8.51 -1.17
N MET A 17 10.20 9.52 -0.79
CA MET A 17 10.50 10.46 0.28
C MET A 17 10.27 9.87 1.68
N LYS A 18 9.39 8.86 1.81
CA LYS A 18 9.14 8.17 3.09
C LYS A 18 9.02 6.65 2.93
N PRO A 19 9.42 5.87 3.95
CA PRO A 19 9.52 4.41 3.84
C PRO A 19 8.16 3.71 3.72
N SER A 20 7.08 4.28 4.27
CA SER A 20 5.77 3.64 4.26
C SER A 20 4.59 4.58 4.50
N ASN A 21 3.38 4.08 4.25
CA ASN A 21 2.10 4.69 4.59
C ASN A 21 1.06 3.63 5.00
N LEU A 22 0.27 3.92 6.02
CA LEU A 22 -0.97 3.20 6.32
C LEU A 22 -2.15 4.04 5.85
N ILE A 23 -3.02 3.45 5.03
CA ILE A 23 -4.20 4.13 4.51
C ILE A 23 -5.45 3.26 4.56
N SER A 24 -6.59 3.88 4.85
CA SER A 24 -7.89 3.27 4.68
C SER A 24 -8.51 3.58 3.32
N LEU A 25 -8.79 2.55 2.52
CA LEU A 25 -9.36 2.64 1.18
C LEU A 25 -10.78 2.02 1.14
N PRO A 26 -11.76 2.64 0.47
CA PRO A 26 -13.08 2.05 0.28
C PRO A 26 -13.04 0.92 -0.75
N TYR A 27 -13.77 -0.17 -0.50
CA TYR A 27 -13.92 -1.31 -1.41
C TYR A 27 -15.28 -1.98 -1.23
N GLU A 28 -15.88 -2.48 -2.31
CA GLU A 28 -17.20 -3.12 -2.27
C GLU A 28 -17.12 -4.48 -1.57
N SER A 29 -16.03 -5.21 -1.77
CA SER A 29 -15.81 -6.54 -1.19
C SER A 29 -14.34 -6.81 -0.84
N LEU A 30 -14.11 -7.82 -0.02
CA LEU A 30 -12.76 -8.32 0.27
C LEU A 30 -12.14 -8.99 -0.98
N GLU A 31 -12.93 -9.66 -1.82
CA GLU A 31 -12.42 -10.24 -3.07
C GLU A 31 -11.92 -9.16 -4.03
N GLU A 32 -12.70 -8.09 -4.25
CA GLU A 32 -12.31 -6.96 -5.11
C GLU A 32 -11.00 -6.33 -4.59
N ALA A 33 -10.93 -6.05 -3.29
CA ALA A 33 -9.72 -5.53 -2.66
C ALA A 33 -8.49 -6.43 -2.90
N ARG A 34 -8.63 -7.74 -2.73
CA ARG A 34 -7.53 -8.70 -2.94
C ARG A 34 -7.08 -8.76 -4.39
N LYS A 35 -8.01 -8.64 -5.33
CA LYS A 35 -7.71 -8.60 -6.77
C LYS A 35 -6.90 -7.33 -7.09
N ASP A 36 -7.41 -6.17 -6.71
CA ASP A 36 -6.78 -4.88 -6.97
C ASP A 36 -5.38 -4.80 -6.33
N ILE A 37 -5.23 -5.24 -5.07
CA ILE A 37 -3.92 -5.25 -4.38
C ILE A 37 -2.93 -6.20 -5.05
N ARG A 38 -3.39 -7.30 -5.64
CA ARG A 38 -2.51 -8.20 -6.40
C ARG A 38 -2.00 -7.53 -7.66
N GLU A 39 -2.88 -6.87 -8.41
CA GLU A 39 -2.53 -6.11 -9.61
C GLU A 39 -1.57 -4.96 -9.27
N MET A 40 -1.83 -4.22 -8.18
CA MET A 40 -0.90 -3.22 -7.66
C MET A 40 0.49 -3.80 -7.39
N ASN A 41 0.57 -4.92 -6.69
CA ASN A 41 1.86 -5.55 -6.36
C ASN A 41 2.61 -6.03 -7.60
N HIS A 42 1.91 -6.52 -8.63
CA HIS A 42 2.54 -6.85 -9.92
C HIS A 42 3.22 -5.64 -10.56
N MET A 43 2.63 -4.45 -10.44
CA MET A 43 3.23 -3.20 -10.92
C MET A 43 4.33 -2.66 -9.99
N PHE A 44 4.13 -2.79 -8.68
CA PHE A 44 4.95 -2.16 -7.64
C PHE A 44 6.23 -2.93 -7.31
N VAL A 45 6.24 -4.26 -7.46
CA VAL A 45 7.41 -5.08 -7.11
C VAL A 45 8.66 -4.64 -7.86
N ARG A 46 8.54 -4.29 -9.14
CA ARG A 46 9.65 -3.78 -9.96
C ARG A 46 10.16 -2.40 -9.53
N LYS A 47 9.37 -1.67 -8.73
CA LYS A 47 9.68 -0.34 -8.17
C LYS A 47 10.14 -0.41 -6.71
N GLY A 48 10.29 -1.61 -6.16
CA GLY A 48 10.68 -1.84 -4.76
C GLY A 48 9.57 -1.49 -3.75
N LEU A 49 8.31 -1.44 -4.20
CA LEU A 49 7.14 -1.15 -3.39
C LEU A 49 6.34 -2.43 -3.13
N ARG A 50 5.67 -2.49 -1.98
CA ARG A 50 4.76 -3.57 -1.60
C ARG A 50 3.53 -3.03 -0.90
N ALA A 51 2.37 -3.52 -1.30
CA ALA A 51 1.07 -3.19 -0.75
C ALA A 51 0.48 -4.41 -0.04
N VAL A 52 0.12 -4.27 1.23
CA VAL A 52 -0.37 -5.38 2.07
C VAL A 52 -1.72 -5.01 2.66
N LEU A 53 -2.72 -5.87 2.46
CA LEU A 53 -4.00 -5.78 3.15
C LEU A 53 -3.78 -6.17 4.62
N MET A 54 -3.94 -5.22 5.52
CA MET A 54 -3.79 -5.44 6.96
C MET A 54 -5.13 -5.81 7.61
N ASN A 55 -6.23 -5.24 7.13
CA ASN A 55 -7.57 -5.48 7.67
C ASN A 55 -8.65 -5.14 6.62
N TYR A 56 -9.82 -5.73 6.75
CA TYR A 56 -11.03 -5.33 6.03
C TYR A 56 -12.22 -5.28 6.98
N ARG A 57 -12.81 -4.09 7.15
CA ARG A 57 -14.00 -3.89 8.01
C ARG A 57 -14.89 -2.80 7.44
N LYS A 58 -16.21 -3.01 7.50
CA LYS A 58 -17.24 -2.04 7.09
C LYS A 58 -16.98 -1.43 5.70
N GLY A 59 -16.69 -2.27 4.70
CA GLY A 59 -16.45 -1.80 3.32
C GLY A 59 -15.13 -1.03 3.14
N ARG A 60 -14.18 -1.18 4.06
CA ARG A 60 -12.89 -0.49 3.99
C ARG A 60 -11.73 -1.44 4.23
N VAL A 61 -10.69 -1.29 3.42
CA VAL A 61 -9.39 -1.94 3.59
C VAL A 61 -8.47 -1.01 4.36
N LEU A 62 -7.73 -1.53 5.34
CA LEU A 62 -6.51 -0.91 5.82
C LEU A 62 -5.34 -1.46 5.01
N LEU A 63 -4.76 -0.62 4.16
CA LEU A 63 -3.64 -0.95 3.29
C LEU A 63 -2.34 -0.41 3.88
N TYR A 64 -1.33 -1.26 3.96
CA TYR A 64 0.04 -0.85 4.24
C TYR A 64 0.86 -0.83 2.95
N LEU A 65 1.26 0.35 2.51
CA LEU A 65 2.15 0.53 1.36
C LEU A 65 3.54 0.91 1.87
N TYR A 66 4.58 0.20 1.44
CA TYR A 66 5.93 0.48 1.88
C TYR A 66 6.98 0.18 0.82
N ARG A 67 8.15 0.81 0.96
CA ARG A 67 9.36 0.48 0.20
C ARG A 67 10.17 -0.54 0.98
N THR A 68 10.40 -1.71 0.40
CA THR A 68 11.01 -2.85 1.09
C THR A 68 12.37 -2.49 1.70
N GLU A 69 13.26 -1.90 0.90
CA GLU A 69 14.62 -1.56 1.36
C GLU A 69 14.65 -0.43 2.39
N GLN A 70 13.85 0.63 2.20
CA GLN A 70 13.82 1.74 3.17
C GLN A 70 13.22 1.30 4.50
N LEU A 71 12.17 0.47 4.48
CA LEU A 71 11.58 -0.08 5.70
C LEU A 71 12.57 -1.02 6.40
N ARG A 72 13.25 -1.89 5.65
CA ARG A 72 14.28 -2.77 6.20
C ARG A 72 15.38 -1.99 6.91
N GLN A 73 15.95 -0.98 6.26
CA GLN A 73 16.99 -0.13 6.85
C GLN A 73 16.51 0.60 8.10
N LEU A 74 15.25 1.04 8.13
CA LEU A 74 14.67 1.68 9.31
C LEU A 74 14.58 0.71 10.49
N LEU A 75 14.09 -0.50 10.24
CA LEU A 75 13.93 -1.54 11.27
C LEU A 75 15.27 -2.06 11.79
N GLU A 76 16.28 -2.18 10.93
CA GLU A 76 17.64 -2.57 11.35
C GLU A 76 18.35 -1.51 12.21
N ARG A 77 17.85 -0.27 12.22
CA ARG A 77 18.35 0.85 13.05
C ARG A 77 17.58 1.06 14.35
N SER A 78 16.50 0.30 14.57
CA SER A 78 15.57 0.44 15.70
C SER A 78 15.97 -0.47 16.86
#